data_AF-A0A4V2BUL3-F1
#
_entry.id   AF-A0A4V2BUL3-F1
#
_cell.length_a   1.000
_cell.length_b   1.000
_cell.length_c   1.000
_cell.angle_alpha   90.00
_cell.angle_beta   90.00
_cell.angle_gamma   90.00
#
_symmetry.space_group_name_H-M   'P 1'
#
loop_
_entity.id
_entity.type
_entity.pdbx_description
1 polymer ?
#
loop_
_entity_poly.entity_id
_entity_poly.type
_entity_poly.pdbx_seq_one_letter_code
_entity_poly.pdbx_strand_id
1 'polypeptide(L)'
;MTFHVSQKQYSLLQGFYTHCYSAYHYGGELNGVFWAQQLDSHSIPWCVQNAVSSIAQERISIHLYLSTHLVSKGFCVEGIG
;
A
#
# COMPACT_ATOMS: atom_id res chain seq x y z
N MET A 1 0.73 18.26 4.65
CA MET A 1 2.05 17.67 4.93
C MET A 1 2.12 16.40 4.09
N THR A 2 2.99 16.38 3.07
CA THR A 2 3.09 15.24 2.13
C THR A 2 4.01 14.20 2.75
N PHE A 3 3.55 12.97 2.92
CA PHE A 3 4.41 11.88 3.38
C PHE A 3 5.26 11.37 2.22
N HIS A 4 6.56 11.20 2.46
CA HIS A 4 7.51 10.66 1.50
C HIS A 4 7.74 9.19 1.77
N VAL A 5 7.39 8.36 0.80
CA VAL A 5 7.55 6.90 0.81
C VAL A 5 8.90 6.59 0.18
N SER A 6 9.85 6.12 0.99
CA SER A 6 11.13 5.63 0.49
C SER A 6 10.98 4.37 -0.35
N GLN A 7 11.98 4.04 -1.17
CA GLN A 7 11.97 2.81 -1.98
C GLN A 7 11.73 1.53 -1.14
N LYS A 8 12.34 1.44 0.05
CA LYS A 8 12.14 0.30 0.96
C LYS A 8 10.69 0.21 1.44
N GLN A 9 10.10 1.35 1.84
CA GLN A 9 8.71 1.41 2.26
C GLN A 9 7.78 1.11 1.09
N TYR A 10 8.10 1.57 -0.12
CA TYR A 10 7.33 1.31 -1.33
C TYR A 10 7.29 -0.19 -1.65
N SER A 11 8.43 -0.89 -1.62
CA SER A 11 8.45 -2.36 -1.82
C SER A 11 7.60 -3.09 -0.78
N LEU A 12 7.63 -2.64 0.49
CA LEU A 12 6.79 -3.23 1.54
C LEU A 12 5.29 -2.97 1.28
N LEU A 13 4.94 -1.75 0.87
CA LEU A 13 3.57 -1.38 0.49
C LEU A 13 3.07 -2.15 -0.74
N GLN A 14 3.93 -2.49 -1.70
CA GLN A 14 3.57 -3.36 -2.83
C GLN A 14 3.22 -4.78 -2.38
N GLY A 15 3.99 -5.32 -1.43
CA GLY A 15 3.67 -6.60 -0.79
C GLY A 15 2.32 -6.53 -0.07
N PHE A 16 2.11 -5.48 0.73
CA PHE A 16 0.86 -5.29 1.47
C PHE A 16 -0.36 -5.11 0.53
N TYR A 17 -0.20 -4.34 -0.55
CA TYR A 17 -1.20 -4.19 -1.60
C TYR A 17 -1.59 -5.53 -2.19
N THR A 18 -0.60 -6.34 -2.58
CA THR A 18 -0.82 -7.65 -3.21
C THR A 18 -1.56 -8.59 -2.26
N HIS A 19 -1.18 -8.57 -0.98
CA HIS A 19 -1.86 -9.33 0.06
C HIS A 19 -3.32 -8.92 0.23
N CYS A 20 -3.58 -7.61 0.37
CA CYS A 20 -4.94 -7.08 0.46
C CYS A 20 -5.78 -7.43 -0.77
N TYR A 21 -5.23 -7.21 -1.96
CA TYR A 21 -5.92 -7.49 -3.22
C TYR A 21 -6.27 -8.98 -3.34
N SER A 22 -5.35 -9.85 -2.95
CA SER A 22 -5.61 -11.30 -2.92
C SER A 22 -6.71 -11.69 -1.95
N ALA A 23 -6.70 -11.11 -0.75
CA ALA A 23 -7.76 -11.34 0.23
C ALA A 23 -9.14 -10.86 -0.26
N TYR A 24 -9.21 -9.67 -0.87
CA TYR A 24 -10.47 -9.08 -1.32
C TYR A 24 -11.07 -9.75 -2.57
N HIS A 25 -10.23 -10.17 -3.52
CA HIS A 25 -10.72 -10.60 -4.84
C HIS A 25 -10.55 -12.08 -5.14
N TYR A 26 -9.69 -12.78 -4.41
CA TYR A 26 -9.40 -14.21 -4.61
C TYR A 26 -9.70 -15.08 -3.38
N GLY A 27 -10.29 -14.51 -2.33
CA GLY A 27 -10.70 -15.25 -1.13
C GLY A 27 -9.54 -15.67 -0.22
N GLY A 28 -8.39 -14.98 -0.32
CA GLY A 28 -7.28 -15.19 0.61
C GLY A 28 -7.57 -14.70 2.04
N GLU A 29 -6.84 -15.21 3.02
CA GLU A 29 -6.95 -14.73 4.40
C GLU A 29 -6.22 -13.41 4.62
N LEU A 30 -6.90 -12.44 5.23
CA LEU A 30 -6.29 -11.17 5.59
C LEU A 30 -5.50 -11.31 6.91
N ASN A 31 -4.20 -11.57 6.82
CA ASN A 31 -3.30 -11.52 7.98
C ASN A 31 -2.97 -10.07 8.39
N GLY A 32 -3.95 -9.36 8.96
CA GLY A 32 -3.83 -7.95 9.33
C GLY A 32 -2.78 -7.68 10.42
N VAL A 33 -2.62 -8.58 11.39
CA VAL A 33 -1.66 -8.40 12.51
C VAL A 33 -0.22 -8.44 12.01
N PHE A 34 0.12 -9.42 11.17
CA PHE A 34 1.46 -9.50 10.57
C PHE A 34 1.79 -8.22 9.80
N TRP A 35 0.90 -7.77 8.92
CA TRP A 35 1.15 -6.60 8.09
C TRP A 35 1.20 -5.30 8.89
N ALA A 36 0.33 -5.11 9.89
CA ALA A 36 0.40 -3.95 10.78
C ALA A 36 1.78 -3.86 11.47
N GLN A 37 2.26 -4.97 12.04
CA GLN A 37 3.59 -5.00 12.68
C GLN A 37 4.73 -4.69 11.70
N GLN A 38 4.69 -5.26 10.48
CA GLN A 38 5.69 -5.00 9.45
C GLN A 38 5.70 -3.53 9.03
N LEU A 39 4.53 -2.93 8.77
CA LEU A 39 4.40 -1.54 8.32
C LEU A 39 4.78 -0.54 9.42
N ASP A 40 4.38 -0.80 10.66
CA ASP A 40 4.69 0.04 11.82
C ASP A 40 6.20 0.01 12.13
N SER A 41 6.85 -1.15 12.04
CA SER A 41 8.31 -1.28 12.23
C SER A 41 9.13 -0.47 11.21
N HIS A 42 8.53 -0.12 10.06
CA HIS A 42 9.14 0.71 9.01
C HIS A 42 8.64 2.16 9.04
N SER A 43 7.97 2.57 10.12
CA SER A 43 7.45 3.92 10.32
C SER A 43 6.53 4.39 9.19
N ILE A 44 5.75 3.47 8.60
CA ILE A 44 4.76 3.81 7.58
C ILE A 44 3.49 4.31 8.30
N PRO A 45 3.07 5.56 8.10
CA PRO A 45 1.92 6.12 8.80
C PRO A 45 0.65 5.35 8.48
N TRP A 46 -0.21 5.21 9.48
CA TRP A 46 -1.50 4.53 9.36
C TRP A 46 -2.36 5.06 8.19
N CYS A 47 -2.30 6.35 7.88
CA CYS A 47 -3.02 6.92 6.73
C CYS A 47 -2.57 6.34 5.37
N VAL A 48 -1.28 6.03 5.21
CA VAL A 48 -0.74 5.39 4.00
C VAL A 48 -1.17 3.93 3.96
N GLN A 49 -1.12 3.22 5.09
CA GLN A 49 -1.57 1.83 5.20
C GLN A 49 -3.05 1.70 4.78
N ASN A 50 -3.91 2.56 5.32
CA ASN A 50 -5.33 2.60 4.96
C ASN A 50 -5.56 2.95 3.49
N ALA A 51 -4.80 3.89 2.94
CA ALA A 51 -4.90 4.23 1.52
C ALA A 51 -4.58 3.02 0.64
N VAL A 52 -3.51 2.27 0.94
CA VAL A 52 -3.15 1.06 0.20
C VAL A 52 -4.22 -0.02 0.32
N SER A 53 -4.75 -0.26 1.51
CA SER A 53 -5.87 -1.20 1.72
C SER A 53 -7.10 -0.78 0.92
N SER A 54 -7.49 0.50 0.96
CA SER A 54 -8.61 1.05 0.19
C SER A 54 -8.39 0.93 -1.32
N ILE A 55 -7.19 1.20 -1.82
CA ILE A 55 -6.85 1.00 -3.24
C ILE A 55 -7.03 -0.47 -3.63
N ALA A 56 -6.55 -1.41 -2.80
CA ALA A 56 -6.66 -2.83 -3.08
C ALA A 56 -8.10 -3.36 -3.09
N GLN A 57 -9.05 -2.69 -2.42
CA GLN A 57 -10.47 -3.04 -2.48
C GLN A 57 -11.08 -2.75 -3.86
N GLU A 58 -10.55 -1.78 -4.59
CA GLU A 58 -11.01 -1.43 -5.93
C GLU A 58 -10.44 -2.43 -6.94
N ARG A 59 -11.27 -3.31 -7.51
CA ARG A 59 -10.78 -4.35 -8.45
C ARG A 59 -10.02 -3.78 -9.66
N ILE A 60 -10.37 -2.57 -10.09
CA ILE A 60 -9.71 -1.88 -11.21
C ILE A 60 -8.30 -1.38 -10.86
N SER A 61 -7.91 -1.38 -9.59
CA SER A 61 -6.62 -0.85 -9.13
C SER A 61 -5.43 -1.58 -9.73
N ILE A 62 -5.61 -2.86 -10.12
CA ILE A 62 -4.57 -3.71 -10.74
C ILE A 62 -4.04 -3.16 -12.06
N HIS A 63 -4.79 -2.27 -12.72
CA HIS A 63 -4.42 -1.73 -14.02
C HIS A 63 -3.38 -0.60 -13.96
N LEU A 64 -3.13 -0.05 -12.76
CA LEU A 64 -2.14 1.00 -12.55
C LEU A 64 -1.11 0.56 -11.51
N TYR A 65 0.08 1.16 -11.60
CA TYR A 65 1.08 0.98 -10.56
C TYR A 65 0.60 1.56 -9.23
N LEU A 66 0.94 0.91 -8.12
CA LEU A 66 0.60 1.39 -6.77
C LEU A 66 1.09 2.82 -6.55
N SER A 67 2.26 3.17 -7.10
CA SER A 67 2.79 4.53 -7.06
C SER A 67 1.85 5.56 -7.67
N THR A 68 1.21 5.25 -8.80
CA THR A 68 0.24 6.15 -9.46
C THR A 68 -0.95 6.42 -8.54
N HIS A 69 -1.44 5.40 -7.84
CA HIS A 69 -2.52 5.56 -6.86
C HIS A 69 -2.07 6.33 -5.61
N LEU A 70 -0.87 6.08 -5.11
CA LEU A 70 -0.33 6.80 -3.96
C LEU A 70 -0.13 8.29 -4.27
N VAL A 71 0.37 8.62 -5.46
CA VAL A 71 0.50 10.00 -5.92
C VAL A 71 -0.85 10.67 -6.06
N SER A 72 -1.87 9.99 -6.61
CA SER A 72 -3.23 10.56 -6.72
C SER A 72 -3.90 10.78 -5.36
N LYS A 73 -3.51 10.03 -4.33
CA LYS A 73 -3.93 10.23 -2.93
C LYS A 73 -3.07 11.26 -2.18
N GLY A 74 -2.09 11.89 -2.84
CA GLY A 74 -1.27 12.96 -2.28
C GLY A 74 -0.02 12.50 -1.52
N PHE A 75 0.47 11.29 -1.76
CA PHE A 75 1.74 10.80 -1.22
C PHE A 75 2.86 10.95 -2.25
N CYS A 76 4.08 11.20 -1.79
CA CYS A 76 5.27 11.25 -2.66
C CYS A 76 6.00 9.91 -2.57
N VAL A 77 6.34 9.29 -3.70
CA VAL A 77 7.15 8.05 -3.74
C VAL A 77 8.53 8.38 -4.30
N GLU A 78 9.57 8.08 -3.53
CA GLU A 78 10.95 8.40 -3.92
C GLU A 78 11.39 7.59 -5.15
N GLY A 79 12.02 8.25 -6.11
CA GLY A 79 12.57 7.63 -7.31
C GLY A 79 11.56 7.41 -8.44
N ILE A 80 10.36 7.97 -8.33
CA ILE A 80 9.38 8.02 -9.43
C ILE A 80 9.23 9.50 -9.78
N GLY A 81 9.92 9.90 -10.85
CA GLY A 81 9.89 11.25 -11.44
C GLY A 81 8.96 11.31 -12.65
#